data_AF-A0A164TGE6-F1
#
_entry.id   AF-A0A164TGE6-F1
#
_cell.length_a   1.000
_cell.length_b   1.000
_cell.length_c   1.000
_cell.angle_alpha   90.00
_cell.angle_beta   90.00
_cell.angle_gamma   90.00
#
_symmetry.space_group_name_H-M   'P 1'
#
loop_
_entity.id
_entity.type
_entity.pdbx_description
1 polymer ?
#
loop_
_entity_poly.entity_id
_entity_poly.type
_entity_poly.pdbx_seq_one_letter_code
_entity_poly.pdbx_strand_id
1 'polypeptide(L)'
;MRGLAFSSTNPASLEQTPVPSETITETTTMNELVTHTNNNVWEVGTVHADGRVKVEVIKGVLEPSNTCSHKITDIMYERLEPSGFTWKAVSADTKDLYFEEFKEMKDQMKKAEEMRIKEVEEMNDQLKHANEMRMKEVDDMKDQIRQMQNQLAMVLKGQK
;
A
#
# COMPACT_ATOMS: atom_id res chain seq x y z
N MET A 1 -14.83 30.27 -33.24
CA MET A 1 -15.47 28.95 -33.04
C MET A 1 -14.60 27.88 -33.69
N ARG A 2 -14.00 27.00 -32.88
CA ARG A 2 -13.54 25.65 -33.27
C ARG A 2 -13.25 24.90 -31.96
N GLY A 3 -14.21 24.09 -31.55
CA GLY A 3 -14.04 23.11 -30.48
C GLY A 3 -13.39 21.85 -31.05
N LEU A 4 -12.56 21.20 -30.25
CA LEU A 4 -12.06 19.86 -30.52
C LEU A 4 -12.60 18.95 -29.40
N ALA A 5 -13.48 18.04 -29.80
CA ALA A 5 -14.06 17.01 -28.96
C ALA A 5 -13.09 15.83 -28.86
N PHE A 6 -12.89 15.33 -27.64
CA PHE A 6 -12.21 14.06 -27.39
C PHE A 6 -13.21 12.92 -27.53
N SER A 7 -12.94 11.99 -28.46
CA SER A 7 -13.67 10.73 -28.60
C SER A 7 -12.99 9.63 -27.77
N SER A 8 -13.80 9.04 -26.88
CA SER A 8 -13.51 7.89 -26.02
C SER A 8 -13.32 6.60 -26.82
N THR A 9 -12.38 5.75 -26.41
CA THR A 9 -12.29 4.35 -26.87
C THR A 9 -11.83 3.46 -25.72
N ASN A 10 -12.73 2.59 -25.26
CA ASN A 10 -12.49 1.47 -24.34
C ASN A 10 -11.55 0.41 -24.96
N PRO A 11 -10.90 -0.39 -24.12
CA PRO A 11 -10.76 -1.82 -24.43
C PRO A 11 -11.28 -2.72 -23.31
N ALA A 12 -11.79 -3.87 -23.76
CA ALA A 12 -12.64 -4.82 -23.05
C ALA A 12 -11.92 -5.72 -22.05
N SER A 13 -12.68 -6.12 -21.01
CA SER A 13 -12.42 -7.22 -20.07
C SER A 13 -12.32 -8.59 -20.75
N LEU A 14 -11.42 -9.42 -20.24
CA LEU A 14 -11.57 -10.88 -20.23
C LEU A 14 -11.32 -11.38 -18.80
N GLU A 15 -12.40 -11.72 -18.11
CA GLU A 15 -12.40 -12.59 -16.93
C GLU A 15 -12.13 -14.04 -17.36
N GLN A 16 -11.41 -14.80 -16.53
CA GLN A 16 -11.87 -16.13 -16.15
C GLN A 16 -11.29 -16.61 -14.80
N THR A 17 -12.18 -17.27 -14.10
CA THR A 17 -12.30 -17.61 -12.67
C THR A 17 -11.78 -19.04 -12.35
N PRO A 18 -11.82 -19.49 -11.07
CA PRO A 18 -10.85 -20.39 -10.41
C PRO A 18 -11.32 -21.87 -10.31
N VAL A 19 -10.89 -22.61 -9.27
CA VAL A 19 -11.28 -23.90 -8.61
C VAL A 19 -10.22 -25.07 -8.58
N PRO A 20 -10.24 -26.05 -7.63
CA PRO A 20 -9.22 -26.21 -6.56
C PRO A 20 -8.72 -27.67 -6.31
N SER A 21 -7.95 -27.84 -5.22
CA SER A 21 -7.52 -29.01 -4.41
C SER A 21 -8.00 -30.45 -4.68
N GLU A 22 -7.08 -31.44 -4.58
CA GLU A 22 -7.13 -32.54 -3.57
C GLU A 22 -5.86 -33.45 -3.55
N THR A 23 -5.70 -34.11 -2.39
CA THR A 23 -4.57 -34.77 -1.69
C THR A 23 -4.12 -36.15 -2.22
N ILE A 24 -2.81 -36.50 -2.15
CA ILE A 24 -2.33 -37.87 -1.87
C ILE A 24 -0.99 -37.86 -1.06
N THR A 25 -0.96 -38.64 0.02
CA THR A 25 0.14 -38.90 0.97
C THR A 25 1.07 -40.04 0.51
N GLU A 26 2.32 -40.05 1.01
CA GLU A 26 3.30 -41.18 1.05
C GLU A 26 3.97 -41.61 -0.28
N THR A 27 5.22 -42.06 -0.41
CA THR A 27 6.43 -42.24 0.44
C THR A 27 7.64 -42.39 -0.52
N THR A 28 8.84 -42.07 -0.03
CA THR A 28 10.12 -42.78 -0.32
C THR A 28 10.52 -43.02 -1.79
N THR A 29 11.53 -42.29 -2.29
CA THR A 29 12.92 -42.78 -2.50
C THR A 29 13.73 -41.68 -3.17
N MET A 30 14.96 -41.51 -2.68
CA MET A 30 15.95 -40.51 -3.07
C MET A 30 16.36 -40.56 -4.55
N ASN A 31 16.82 -39.39 -5.02
CA ASN A 31 17.75 -39.14 -6.13
C ASN A 31 17.19 -39.15 -7.57
N GLU A 32 16.82 -37.96 -8.05
CA GLU A 32 17.27 -37.52 -9.38
C GLU A 32 17.25 -35.98 -9.46
N LEU A 33 18.36 -35.35 -9.04
CA LEU A 33 18.57 -33.93 -9.33
C LEU A 33 18.94 -33.83 -10.82
N VAL A 34 17.92 -33.54 -11.62
CA VAL A 34 18.06 -33.13 -13.02
C VAL A 34 18.98 -31.91 -13.08
N THR A 35 20.21 -32.13 -13.54
CA THR A 35 21.17 -31.07 -13.82
C THR A 35 20.71 -30.29 -15.05
N HIS A 36 19.97 -29.20 -14.82
CA HIS A 36 19.98 -28.10 -15.77
C HIS A 36 21.37 -27.46 -15.68
N THR A 37 22.22 -27.78 -16.66
CA THR A 37 23.52 -27.16 -16.91
C THR A 37 23.35 -25.66 -17.13
N ASN A 38 23.46 -24.89 -16.04
CA ASN A 38 23.94 -23.52 -16.09
C ASN A 38 25.45 -23.58 -15.90
N ASN A 39 26.21 -23.15 -16.91
CA ASN A 39 27.68 -23.19 -16.94
C ASN A 39 28.35 -22.17 -15.99
N ASN A 40 27.83 -22.02 -14.77
CA ASN A 40 28.54 -21.35 -13.69
C ASN A 40 29.22 -22.43 -12.84
N VAL A 41 30.27 -23.03 -13.41
CA VAL A 41 31.23 -23.81 -12.62
C VAL A 41 31.90 -22.81 -11.68
N TRP A 42 31.44 -22.77 -10.44
CA TRP A 42 32.23 -22.19 -9.37
C TRP A 42 33.41 -23.13 -9.21
N GLU A 43 34.62 -22.67 -9.51
CA GLU A 43 35.83 -23.40 -9.09
C GLU A 43 35.72 -23.56 -7.58
N VAL A 44 35.38 -24.77 -7.15
CA VAL A 44 35.35 -25.12 -5.73
C VAL A 44 36.81 -25.08 -5.31
N GLY A 45 37.15 -24.07 -4.50
CA GLY A 45 38.46 -23.96 -3.88
C GLY A 45 38.80 -25.25 -3.13
N THR A 46 40.07 -25.40 -2.74
CA THR A 46 40.50 -26.61 -2.02
C THR A 46 39.55 -26.90 -0.84
N VAL A 47 39.12 -28.16 -0.69
CA VAL A 47 38.22 -28.57 0.39
C VAL A 47 39.04 -29.14 1.55
N HIS A 48 38.65 -28.81 2.77
CA HIS A 48 39.15 -29.45 3.97
C HIS A 48 38.74 -30.93 3.98
N ALA A 49 39.45 -31.74 4.78
CA ALA A 49 39.14 -33.17 4.94
C ALA A 49 37.73 -33.43 5.51
N ASP A 50 37.11 -32.43 6.14
CA ASP A 50 35.73 -32.45 6.64
C ASP A 50 34.69 -32.04 5.58
N GLY A 51 35.10 -31.80 4.33
CA GLY A 51 34.25 -31.41 3.20
C GLY A 51 33.93 -29.92 3.13
N ARG A 52 34.44 -29.08 4.05
CA ARG A 52 34.21 -27.62 3.99
C ARG A 52 35.15 -26.95 2.99
N VAL A 53 34.65 -25.94 2.28
CA VAL A 53 35.49 -25.12 1.38
C VAL A 53 36.53 -24.37 2.22
N LYS A 54 37.81 -24.49 1.87
CA LYS A 54 38.91 -23.79 2.52
C LYS A 54 38.94 -22.35 2.03
N VAL A 55 38.89 -21.41 2.98
CA VAL A 55 39.09 -19.99 2.71
C VAL A 55 40.56 -19.68 2.95
N GLU A 56 41.24 -19.15 1.94
CA GLU A 56 42.67 -18.81 2.02
C GLU A 56 42.87 -17.30 1.87
N VAL A 57 43.82 -16.76 2.62
CA VAL A 57 44.26 -15.37 2.44
C VAL A 57 45.40 -15.38 1.43
N ILE A 58 45.10 -15.03 0.17
CA ILE A 58 46.08 -14.92 -0.91
C ILE A 58 46.34 -13.43 -1.13
N LYS A 59 47.59 -12.98 -0.95
CA LYS A 59 48.00 -11.57 -1.13
C LYS A 59 47.13 -10.57 -0.35
N GLY A 60 46.72 -10.93 0.87
CA GLY A 60 45.91 -10.08 1.75
C GLY A 60 44.40 -10.13 1.47
N VAL A 61 43.96 -11.00 0.57
CA VAL A 61 42.56 -11.10 0.11
C VAL A 61 42.03 -12.51 0.35
N LEU A 62 40.80 -12.63 0.83
CA LEU A 62 40.15 -13.92 1.12
C LEU A 62 39.60 -14.53 -0.18
N GLU A 63 40.22 -15.59 -0.67
CA GLU A 63 39.71 -16.39 -1.80
C GLU A 63 38.97 -17.65 -1.27
N PRO A 64 37.85 -18.07 -1.89
CA PRO A 64 37.24 -17.54 -3.12
C PRO A 64 36.26 -16.36 -2.87
N SER A 65 36.15 -15.87 -1.63
CA SER A 65 35.16 -14.84 -1.25
C SER A 65 35.29 -13.56 -2.07
N ASN A 66 36.51 -13.19 -2.44
CA ASN A 66 36.81 -12.03 -3.25
C ASN A 66 36.18 -12.09 -4.64
N THR A 67 36.31 -13.25 -5.30
CA THR A 67 35.66 -13.49 -6.59
C THR A 67 34.13 -13.38 -6.49
N CYS A 68 33.54 -13.92 -5.42
CA CYS A 68 32.11 -13.81 -5.16
C CYS A 68 31.67 -12.35 -4.89
N SER A 69 32.38 -11.62 -4.02
CA SER A 69 32.06 -10.23 -3.70
C SER A 69 32.18 -9.31 -4.92
N HIS A 70 33.17 -9.54 -5.79
CA HIS A 70 33.30 -8.79 -7.03
C HIS A 70 32.16 -9.09 -7.99
N LYS A 71 31.76 -10.36 -8.18
CA LYS A 71 30.59 -10.71 -9.00
C LYS A 71 29.29 -10.08 -8.48
N ILE A 72 29.06 -10.08 -7.16
CA ILE A 72 27.87 -9.43 -6.56
C ILE A 72 27.91 -7.92 -6.81
N THR A 73 29.09 -7.31 -6.66
CA THR A 73 29.30 -5.88 -6.93
C THR A 73 29.01 -5.58 -8.40
N ASP A 74 29.58 -6.35 -9.32
CA ASP A 74 29.37 -6.21 -10.75
C ASP A 74 27.87 -6.29 -11.06
N ILE A 75 27.16 -7.34 -10.60
CA ILE A 75 25.69 -7.48 -10.79
C ILE A 75 24.90 -6.24 -10.31
N MET A 76 25.27 -5.67 -9.17
CA MET A 76 24.59 -4.48 -8.62
C MET A 76 24.88 -3.21 -9.42
N TYR A 77 26.04 -3.13 -10.09
CA TYR A 77 26.47 -1.96 -10.84
C TYR A 77 26.34 -2.12 -12.37
N GLU A 78 26.07 -3.32 -12.90
CA GLU A 78 26.03 -3.64 -14.34
C GLU A 78 24.79 -3.12 -15.08
N ARG A 79 24.14 -2.08 -14.56
CA ARG A 79 22.96 -1.38 -15.10
C ARG A 79 21.65 -2.07 -14.73
N LEU A 80 21.02 -1.58 -13.66
CA LEU A 80 19.59 -1.79 -13.43
C LEU A 80 18.74 -1.26 -14.60
N GLU A 81 19.27 -0.29 -15.37
CA GLU A 81 18.64 0.21 -16.59
C GLU A 81 19.69 0.77 -17.58
N PRO A 82 19.71 0.34 -18.86
CA PRO A 82 20.74 0.78 -19.83
C PRO A 82 20.76 2.29 -20.11
N SER A 83 19.62 2.96 -19.90
CA SER A 83 19.40 4.40 -20.07
C SER A 83 19.18 5.14 -18.74
N GLY A 84 19.17 4.44 -17.62
CA GLY A 84 18.92 5.04 -16.31
C GLY A 84 20.17 5.76 -15.79
N PHE A 85 20.02 7.00 -15.33
CA PHE A 85 21.06 7.63 -14.54
C PHE A 85 21.01 7.03 -13.13
N THR A 86 22.12 6.48 -12.66
CA THR A 86 22.24 6.17 -11.23
C THR A 86 22.02 7.44 -10.43
N TRP A 87 21.38 7.36 -9.25
CA TRP A 87 21.15 8.57 -8.42
C TRP A 87 22.45 9.34 -8.13
N LYS A 88 23.58 8.64 -8.07
CA LYS A 88 24.92 9.24 -7.94
C LYS A 88 25.32 10.09 -9.15
N ALA A 89 24.90 9.71 -10.36
CA ALA A 89 25.19 10.40 -11.61
C ALA A 89 24.24 11.57 -11.91
N VAL A 90 23.12 11.72 -11.19
CA VAL A 90 22.21 12.86 -11.32
C VAL A 90 22.88 14.12 -10.74
N SER A 91 22.82 15.23 -11.49
CA SER A 91 23.39 16.52 -11.06
C SER A 91 22.73 17.04 -9.79
N ALA A 92 23.44 17.87 -9.02
CA ALA A 92 22.90 18.49 -7.82
C ALA A 92 21.65 19.33 -8.15
N ASP A 93 21.73 20.17 -9.20
CA ASP A 93 20.61 21.01 -9.65
C ASP A 93 19.33 20.20 -9.92
N THR A 94 19.46 19.01 -10.53
CA THR A 94 18.31 18.16 -10.81
C THR A 94 17.73 17.56 -9.53
N LYS A 95 18.58 17.19 -8.56
CA LYS A 95 18.12 16.69 -7.25
C LYS A 95 17.39 17.77 -6.46
N ASP A 96 17.92 19.00 -6.50
CA ASP A 96 17.33 20.15 -5.82
C ASP A 96 15.96 20.48 -6.42
N LEU A 97 15.83 20.43 -7.76
CA LEU A 97 14.53 20.60 -8.43
C LEU A 97 13.48 19.61 -7.90
N TYR A 98 13.79 18.30 -7.93
CA TYR A 98 12.87 17.28 -7.41
C TYR A 98 12.57 17.44 -5.93
N PHE A 99 13.54 17.92 -5.15
CA PHE A 99 13.35 18.16 -3.72
C PHE A 99 12.41 19.34 -3.45
N GLU A 100 12.49 20.41 -4.24
CA GLU A 100 11.54 21.53 -4.15
C GLU A 100 10.13 21.11 -4.60
N GLU A 101 10.00 20.34 -5.68
CA GLU A 101 8.70 19.76 -6.08
C GLU A 101 8.10 18.90 -4.98
N PHE A 102 8.91 18.08 -4.32
CA PHE A 102 8.48 17.27 -3.18
C PHE A 102 7.96 18.14 -2.02
N LYS A 103 8.65 19.23 -1.68
CA LYS A 103 8.19 20.16 -0.63
C LYS A 103 6.87 20.80 -1.01
N GLU A 104 6.74 21.24 -2.26
CA GLU A 104 5.51 21.86 -2.75
C GLU A 104 4.34 20.86 -2.66
N MET A 105 4.51 19.64 -3.15
CA MET A 105 3.50 18.59 -3.06
C MET A 105 3.12 18.29 -1.61
N LYS A 106 4.10 18.21 -0.70
CA LYS A 106 3.86 18.00 0.72
C LYS A 106 3.02 19.14 1.33
N ASP A 107 3.33 20.39 0.99
CA ASP A 107 2.59 21.54 1.49
C ASP A 107 1.17 21.60 0.92
N GLN A 108 0.98 21.26 -0.35
CA GLN A 108 -0.35 21.14 -0.97
C GLN A 108 -1.18 20.06 -0.29
N MET A 109 -0.60 18.89 -0.03
CA MET A 109 -1.27 17.78 0.66
C MET A 109 -1.70 18.19 2.07
N LYS A 110 -0.82 18.89 2.81
CA LYS A 110 -1.14 19.40 4.14
C LYS A 110 -2.31 20.38 4.10
N LYS A 111 -2.29 21.34 3.17
CA LYS A 111 -3.39 22.31 3.00
C LYS A 111 -4.71 21.63 2.62
N ALA A 112 -4.66 20.63 1.75
CA ALA A 112 -5.83 19.87 1.35
C ALA A 112 -6.42 19.12 2.55
N GLU A 113 -5.59 18.50 3.39
CA GLU A 113 -6.05 17.80 4.59
C GLU A 113 -6.67 18.76 5.61
N GLU A 114 -6.03 19.91 5.86
CA GLU A 114 -6.59 20.96 6.73
C GLU A 114 -7.96 21.47 6.23
N MET A 115 -8.13 21.60 4.91
CA MET A 115 -9.42 21.99 4.33
C MET A 115 -10.49 20.92 4.53
N ARG A 116 -10.15 19.65 4.34
CA ARG A 116 -11.06 18.52 4.57
C ARG A 116 -11.48 18.43 6.03
N ILE A 117 -10.56 18.63 6.96
CA ILE A 117 -10.86 18.64 8.40
C ILE A 117 -11.88 19.74 8.72
N LYS A 118 -11.65 20.96 8.23
CA LYS A 118 -12.59 22.08 8.45
C LYS A 118 -13.99 21.81 7.89
N GLU A 119 -14.08 21.23 6.69
CA GLU A 119 -15.37 20.88 6.09
C GLU A 119 -16.12 19.83 6.93
N VAL A 120 -15.41 18.82 7.45
CA VAL A 120 -15.99 17.81 8.33
C VAL A 120 -16.44 18.41 9.67
N GLU A 121 -15.65 19.31 10.24
CA GLU A 121 -16.02 20.02 11.48
C GLU A 121 -17.29 20.86 11.28
N GLU A 122 -17.38 21.61 10.18
CA GLU A 122 -18.57 22.41 9.87
C GLU A 122 -19.82 21.54 9.67
N MET A 123 -19.69 20.43 8.94
CA MET A 123 -20.79 19.48 8.76
C MET A 123 -21.24 18.86 10.08
N ASN A 124 -20.29 18.55 10.97
CA ASN A 124 -20.59 17.99 12.28
C ASN A 124 -21.31 19.00 13.18
N ASP A 125 -20.92 20.28 13.14
CA ASP A 125 -21.61 21.36 13.87
C ASP A 125 -23.05 21.54 13.36
N GLN A 126 -23.24 21.51 12.04
CA GLN A 126 -24.58 21.55 11.44
C GLN A 126 -25.44 20.35 11.89
N LEU A 127 -24.87 19.14 11.87
CA LEU A 127 -25.56 17.93 12.32
C LEU A 127 -25.93 18.00 13.81
N LYS A 128 -25.04 18.54 14.64
CA LYS A 128 -25.31 18.75 16.06
C LYS A 128 -26.48 19.71 16.26
N HIS A 129 -26.48 20.85 15.57
CA HIS A 129 -27.56 21.82 15.65
C HIS A 129 -28.90 21.24 15.17
N ALA A 130 -28.90 20.49 14.07
CA ALA A 130 -30.08 19.80 13.57
C ALA A 130 -30.63 18.78 14.57
N ASN A 131 -29.76 18.03 15.24
CA ASN A 131 -30.16 17.09 16.29
C ASN A 131 -30.78 17.78 17.51
N GLU A 132 -30.23 18.93 17.92
CA GLU A 132 -30.79 19.73 19.02
C GLU A 132 -32.21 20.22 18.69
N MET A 133 -32.42 20.72 17.47
CA MET A 133 -33.76 21.14 17.00
C MET A 133 -34.75 19.98 16.99
N ARG A 134 -34.35 18.81 16.49
CA ARG A 134 -35.19 17.60 16.49
C ARG A 134 -35.55 17.14 17.90
N MET A 135 -34.61 17.21 18.84
CA MET A 135 -34.88 16.85 20.24
C MET A 135 -35.90 17.79 20.87
N LYS A 136 -35.77 19.10 20.62
CA LYS A 136 -36.75 20.08 21.09
C LYS A 136 -38.14 19.81 20.53
N GLU A 137 -38.27 19.54 19.23
CA GLU A 137 -39.54 19.21 18.61
C GLU A 137 -40.17 17.95 19.21
N VAL A 138 -39.35 16.93 19.49
CA VAL A 138 -39.81 15.71 20.18
C VAL A 138 -40.32 16.00 21.59
N ASP A 139 -39.65 16.86 22.34
CA ASP A 139 -40.08 17.21 23.69
C ASP A 139 -41.37 18.06 23.67
N ASP A 140 -41.50 19.01 22.75
CA ASP A 140 -42.73 19.78 22.53
C ASP A 140 -43.91 18.83 22.19
N MET A 141 -43.69 17.83 21.32
CA MET A 141 -44.70 16.82 20.99
C MET A 141 -45.11 15.96 22.21
N LYS A 142 -44.14 15.55 23.06
CA LYS A 142 -44.45 14.78 24.27
C LYS A 142 -45.31 15.59 25.24
N ASP A 143 -44.99 16.87 25.42
CA ASP A 143 -45.76 17.75 26.29
C ASP A 143 -47.19 17.94 25.77
N GLN A 144 -47.37 18.07 24.45
CA GLN A 144 -48.69 18.11 23.85
C GLN A 144 -49.48 16.82 24.10
N ILE A 145 -48.85 15.65 23.93
CA ILE A 145 -49.49 14.35 24.22
C ILE A 145 -49.91 14.26 25.69
N ARG A 146 -49.04 14.67 26.61
CA ARG A 146 -49.35 14.68 28.06
C ARG A 146 -50.54 15.60 28.36
N GLN A 147 -50.61 16.77 27.75
CA GLN A 147 -51.74 17.68 27.92
C GLN A 147 -53.05 17.05 27.43
N MET A 148 -53.06 16.41 26.25
CA MET A 148 -54.24 15.73 25.72
C MET A 148 -54.68 14.58 26.63
N GLN A 149 -53.75 13.77 27.14
CA GLN A 149 -54.04 12.70 28.08
C GLN A 149 -54.69 13.23 29.37
N ASN A 150 -54.19 14.34 29.91
CA ASN A 150 -54.76 14.98 31.09
C ASN A 150 -56.18 15.51 30.84
N GLN A 151 -56.43 16.15 29.69
CA GLN A 151 -57.76 16.61 29.30
C GLN A 151 -58.76 15.44 29.22
N LEU A 152 -58.36 14.34 28.56
CA LEU A 152 -59.19 13.14 28.45
C LEU A 152 -59.53 12.54 29.83
N ALA A 153 -58.54 12.49 30.73
CA ALA A 153 -58.74 11.99 32.09
C ALA A 153 -59.73 12.84 32.90
N MET A 154 -59.78 14.16 32.69
CA MET A 154 -60.76 15.03 33.35
C MET A 154 -62.18 14.80 32.82
N VAL A 155 -62.35 14.67 31.50
CA VAL A 155 -63.66 14.40 30.89
C VAL A 155 -64.25 13.09 31.39
N LEU A 156 -63.44 12.02 31.44
CA LEU A 156 -63.87 10.71 31.93
C LEU A 156 -64.24 10.70 33.42
N LYS A 157 -63.61 11.53 34.25
CA LYS A 157 -63.93 11.64 35.68
C LYS A 157 -65.24 12.41 35.95
N GLY A 158 -65.65 13.29 35.05
CA GLY A 158 -66.89 14.07 35.15
C GLY A 158 -68.15 13.35 34.64
N GLN A 159 -68.03 12.12 34.12
CA GLN A 159 -69.14 11.31 33.59
C GLN A 159 -69.64 10.22 34.56
N LYS A 160 -69.27 10.29 35.85
CA LYS A 160 -69.83 9.46 36.93
C LYS A 160 -70.67 10.31 37.85
#